data_AF-A0AA97DDM9-F1
#
_entry.id   AF-A0AA97DDM9-F1
#
_cell.length_a   1.000
_cell.length_b   1.000
_cell.length_c   1.000
_cell.angle_alpha   90.00
_cell.angle_beta   90.00
_cell.angle_gamma   90.00
#
_symmetry.space_group_name_H-M   'P 1'
#
loop_
_entity.id
_entity.type
_entity.pdbx_description
1 polymer ?
#
loop_
_entity_poly.entity_id
_entity_poly.type
_entity_poly.pdbx_seq_one_letter_code
_entity_poly.pdbx_strand_id
1 'polypeptide(L)'
;MRGAKFGFPGQPEKQGTDWFSVSQGMLQDAYSDAECFAIPLGVSERELSALLKRHCVYFAEATQPHLVHWNLWAGNIFVQERRVTGLIDFEQSMWADILMETGFRTSQQNAAFLRGYGQVTFYQRGAGVDSAIGCLFVSSEPLRV
;
A
#
# COMPACT_ATOMS: atom_id res chain seq x y z
N MET A 1 6.07 12.61 0.85
CA MET A 1 6.18 13.48 -0.35
C MET A 1 4.88 13.40 -1.14
N ARG A 2 4.49 14.43 -1.90
CA ARG A 2 3.25 14.43 -2.72
C ARG A 2 3.57 14.25 -4.21
N GLY A 3 2.73 13.49 -4.91
CA GLY A 3 2.85 13.21 -6.35
C GLY A 3 1.70 13.79 -7.16
N ALA A 4 1.86 13.84 -8.49
CA ALA A 4 0.83 14.32 -9.40
C ALA A 4 -0.18 13.23 -9.81
N LYS A 5 0.26 11.97 -9.83
CA LYS A 5 -0.54 10.80 -10.20
C LYS A 5 -0.23 9.64 -9.26
N PHE A 6 -1.18 8.74 -9.10
CA PHE A 6 -1.01 7.45 -8.45
C PHE A 6 -0.33 6.46 -9.39
N GLY A 7 0.37 5.47 -8.82
CA GLY A 7 1.02 4.38 -9.54
C GLY A 7 2.52 4.26 -9.26
N PHE A 8 3.15 3.27 -9.88
CA PHE A 8 4.60 3.06 -9.75
C PHE A 8 5.39 4.13 -10.52
N PRO A 9 6.46 4.72 -9.94
CA PRO A 9 7.31 5.68 -10.64
C PRO A 9 7.92 5.12 -11.93
N GLY A 10 8.23 3.83 -11.97
CA GLY A 10 8.82 3.15 -13.12
C GLY A 10 7.84 2.72 -14.22
N GLN A 11 6.54 2.94 -14.05
CA GLN A 11 5.49 2.55 -15.00
C GLN A 11 4.55 3.74 -15.30
N PRO A 12 5.07 4.83 -15.91
CA PRO A 12 4.32 6.08 -16.11
C PRO A 12 3.04 5.90 -16.93
N GLU A 13 2.99 4.92 -17.83
CA GLU A 13 1.84 4.57 -18.66
C GLU A 13 0.68 3.95 -17.86
N LYS A 14 0.97 3.37 -16.69
CA LYS A 14 -0.02 2.81 -15.76
C LYS A 14 -0.40 3.77 -14.64
N GLN A 15 0.13 4.99 -14.64
CA GLN A 15 -0.21 6.01 -13.66
C GLN A 15 -1.52 6.72 -13.99
N GLY A 16 -2.29 7.09 -12.96
CA GLY A 16 -3.59 7.72 -13.10
C GLY A 16 -3.92 8.69 -11.97
N THR A 17 -4.99 9.46 -12.13
CA THR A 17 -5.47 10.42 -11.12
C THR A 17 -6.53 9.81 -10.20
N ASP A 18 -7.08 8.65 -10.57
CA ASP A 18 -8.08 7.92 -9.78
C ASP A 18 -7.41 6.71 -9.12
N TRP A 19 -7.42 6.69 -7.79
CA TRP A 19 -6.73 5.65 -7.03
C TRP A 19 -7.38 4.27 -7.26
N PHE A 20 -8.70 4.20 -7.31
CA PHE A 20 -9.43 2.95 -7.55
C PHE A 20 -9.01 2.28 -8.86
N SER A 21 -9.02 3.03 -9.95
CA SER A 21 -8.66 2.53 -11.28
C SER A 21 -7.22 2.05 -11.34
N VAL A 22 -6.29 2.78 -10.70
CA VAL A 22 -4.87 2.39 -10.64
C VAL A 22 -4.67 1.13 -9.81
N SER A 23 -5.30 1.01 -8.63
CA SER A 23 -5.22 -0.20 -7.80
C SER A 23 -5.83 -1.42 -8.49
N GLN A 24 -6.94 -1.23 -9.21
CA GLN A 24 -7.56 -2.30 -9.98
C GLN A 24 -6.61 -2.77 -11.10
N GLY A 25 -5.96 -1.85 -11.81
CA GLY A 25 -4.96 -2.19 -12.83
C GLY A 25 -3.78 -2.97 -12.27
N MET A 26 -3.23 -2.54 -11.13
CA MET A 26 -2.15 -3.27 -10.43
C MET A 26 -2.57 -4.69 -10.07
N LEU A 27 -3.82 -4.88 -9.64
CA LEU A 27 -4.35 -6.19 -9.32
C LEU A 27 -4.47 -7.07 -10.57
N GLN A 28 -5.00 -6.52 -11.66
CA GLN A 28 -5.12 -7.21 -12.95
C GLN A 28 -3.75 -7.65 -13.49
N ASP A 29 -2.73 -6.78 -13.36
CA ASP A 29 -1.35 -7.13 -13.71
C ASP A 29 -0.85 -8.32 -12.88
N ALA A 30 -1.10 -8.34 -11.57
CA ALA A 30 -0.71 -9.45 -10.71
C ALA A 30 -1.38 -10.78 -11.09
N TYR A 31 -2.66 -10.75 -11.50
CA TYR A 31 -3.33 -11.95 -12.02
C TYR A 31 -2.76 -12.38 -13.37
N SER A 32 -2.52 -11.44 -14.28
CA SER A 32 -1.90 -11.72 -15.58
C SER A 32 -0.53 -12.38 -15.42
N ASP A 33 0.28 -11.91 -14.46
CA ASP A 33 1.57 -12.52 -14.14
C ASP A 33 1.38 -13.92 -13.54
N ALA A 34 0.47 -14.09 -12.59
CA ALA A 34 0.19 -15.40 -12.00
C ALA A 34 -0.28 -16.42 -13.05
N GLU A 35 -1.12 -16.02 -14.01
CA GLU A 35 -1.51 -16.87 -15.14
C GLU A 35 -0.32 -17.22 -16.02
N CYS A 36 0.51 -16.23 -16.37
CA CYS A 36 1.72 -16.41 -17.18
C CYS A 36 2.70 -17.42 -16.55
N PHE A 37 2.84 -17.37 -15.23
CA PHE A 37 3.72 -18.25 -14.45
C PHE A 37 3.03 -19.50 -13.89
N ALA A 38 1.75 -19.73 -14.23
CA ALA A 38 0.94 -20.83 -13.70
C ALA A 38 0.93 -20.94 -12.16
N ILE A 39 0.90 -19.79 -11.47
CA ILE A 39 0.86 -19.68 -10.02
C ILE A 39 -0.60 -19.70 -9.53
N PRO A 40 -1.01 -20.67 -8.70
CA PRO A 40 -2.37 -20.69 -8.15
C PRO A 40 -2.53 -19.65 -7.02
N LEU A 41 -3.36 -18.64 -7.22
CA LEU A 41 -3.61 -17.57 -6.23
C LEU A 41 -4.65 -17.91 -5.15
N GLY A 42 -5.39 -19.01 -5.29
CA GLY A 42 -6.39 -19.46 -4.31
C GLY A 42 -7.69 -18.63 -4.25
N VAL A 43 -7.76 -17.50 -4.96
CA VAL A 43 -8.94 -16.66 -5.17
C VAL A 43 -8.99 -16.27 -6.65
N SER A 44 -10.19 -16.17 -7.22
CA SER A 44 -10.33 -15.77 -8.63
C SER A 44 -10.28 -14.25 -8.80
N GLU A 45 -9.80 -13.81 -9.96
CA GLU A 45 -9.78 -12.39 -10.34
C GLU A 45 -11.17 -11.77 -10.23
N ARG A 46 -12.20 -12.53 -10.63
CA ARG A 46 -13.61 -12.12 -10.58
C ARG A 46 -14.07 -11.84 -9.16
N GLU A 47 -13.83 -12.77 -8.23
CA GLU A 47 -14.24 -12.61 -6.83
C GLU A 47 -13.61 -11.36 -6.23
N LEU A 48 -12.32 -11.17 -6.53
CA LEU A 48 -11.61 -10.06 -5.95
C LEU A 48 -11.94 -8.71 -6.57
N SER A 49 -12.12 -8.67 -7.89
CA SER A 49 -12.62 -7.48 -8.59
C SER A 49 -14.01 -7.09 -8.08
N ALA A 50 -14.86 -8.07 -7.76
CA ALA A 50 -16.17 -7.80 -7.16
C ALA A 50 -16.04 -7.20 -5.74
N LEU A 51 -15.12 -7.70 -4.92
CA LEU A 51 -14.82 -7.12 -3.60
C LEU A 51 -14.28 -5.70 -3.72
N LEU A 52 -13.31 -5.46 -4.61
CA LEU A 52 -12.75 -4.13 -4.85
C LEU A 52 -13.85 -3.15 -5.24
N LYS A 53 -14.69 -3.53 -6.21
CA LYS A 53 -15.82 -2.71 -6.67
C LYS A 53 -16.85 -2.45 -5.57
N ARG A 54 -17.13 -3.43 -4.71
CA ARG A 54 -18.02 -3.25 -3.55
C ARG A 54 -17.52 -2.18 -2.58
N HIS A 55 -16.20 -2.04 -2.45
CA HIS A 55 -15.54 -1.11 -1.53
C HIS A 55 -14.96 0.13 -2.24
N CYS A 56 -15.35 0.41 -3.49
CA CYS A 56 -14.78 1.52 -4.27
C CYS A 56 -14.93 2.89 -3.60
N VAL A 57 -15.98 3.09 -2.80
CA VAL A 57 -16.25 4.37 -2.12
C VAL A 57 -15.09 4.84 -1.23
N TYR A 58 -14.33 3.91 -0.66
CA TYR A 58 -13.23 4.23 0.23
C TYR A 58 -11.97 4.67 -0.52
N PHE A 59 -11.86 4.32 -1.80
CA PHE A 59 -10.79 4.80 -2.68
C PHE A 59 -11.03 6.24 -3.11
N ALA A 60 -12.29 6.69 -3.18
CA ALA A 60 -12.62 8.06 -3.58
C ALA A 60 -12.09 9.12 -2.59
N GLU A 61 -11.86 8.73 -1.34
CA GLU A 61 -11.27 9.61 -0.34
C GLU A 61 -9.74 9.77 -0.48
N ALA A 62 -9.09 8.95 -1.32
CA ALA A 62 -7.68 9.09 -1.68
C ALA A 62 -7.53 10.13 -2.80
N THR A 63 -7.48 11.41 -2.44
CA THR A 63 -7.46 12.51 -3.41
C THR A 63 -6.06 13.00 -3.78
N GLN A 64 -5.05 12.66 -2.97
CA GLN A 64 -3.69 13.13 -3.15
C GLN A 64 -2.72 11.94 -3.09
N PRO A 65 -1.99 11.65 -4.19
CA PRO A 65 -0.92 10.66 -4.18
C PRO A 65 0.20 11.08 -3.25
N HIS A 66 0.64 10.15 -2.41
CA HIS A 66 1.81 10.27 -1.56
C HIS A 66 2.83 9.21 -1.94
N LEU A 67 4.12 9.54 -1.83
CA LEU A 67 5.16 8.53 -1.93
C LEU A 67 5.06 7.63 -0.69
N VAL A 68 4.67 6.38 -0.93
CA VAL A 68 4.59 5.30 0.06
C VAL A 68 5.76 4.38 -0.19
N HIS A 69 6.55 4.13 0.86
CA HIS A 69 7.68 3.21 0.81
C HIS A 69 7.20 1.76 0.71
N TRP A 70 5.99 1.48 1.21
CA TRP A 70 5.31 0.19 1.22
C TRP A 70 5.91 -0.81 2.21
N ASN A 71 7.24 -0.96 2.22
CA ASN A 71 7.99 -1.90 3.07
C ASN A 71 8.84 -1.20 4.15
N LEU A 72 8.30 -0.22 4.88
CA LEU A 72 9.06 0.56 5.87
C LEU A 72 9.00 -0.06 7.28
N TRP A 73 9.72 -1.16 7.49
CA TRP A 73 9.91 -1.80 8.79
C TRP A 73 11.28 -1.41 9.39
N ALA A 74 11.52 -1.76 10.66
CA ALA A 74 12.72 -1.35 11.40
C ALA A 74 14.05 -1.73 10.70
N GLY A 75 14.08 -2.84 9.95
CA GLY A 75 15.27 -3.27 9.19
C GLY A 75 15.65 -2.33 8.03
N ASN A 76 14.70 -1.56 7.51
CA ASN A 76 14.90 -0.66 6.37
C ASN A 76 15.19 0.81 6.81
N ILE A 77 15.40 1.04 8.10
CA ILE A 77 15.63 2.38 8.68
C ILE A 77 16.99 2.41 9.38
N PHE A 78 17.90 3.28 8.93
CA PHE A 78 19.15 3.53 9.63
C PHE A 78 18.98 4.63 10.68
N VAL A 79 19.48 4.35 11.89
CA VAL A 79 19.45 5.26 13.03
C VAL A 79 20.85 5.43 13.59
N GLN A 80 21.30 6.67 13.71
CA GLN A 80 22.55 7.05 14.37
C GLN A 80 22.26 8.17 15.36
N GLU A 81 22.78 8.07 16.58
CA GLU A 81 22.60 9.12 17.61
C GLU A 81 21.13 9.53 17.84
N ARG A 82 20.22 8.55 17.84
CA ARG A 82 18.76 8.74 17.97
C ARG A 82 18.12 9.57 16.84
N ARG A 83 18.76 9.65 15.69
CA ARG A 83 18.23 10.30 14.47
C ARG A 83 18.17 9.31 13.33
N VAL A 84 17.11 9.39 12.53
CA VAL A 84 17.04 8.67 11.25
C VAL A 84 18.05 9.27 10.30
N THR A 85 18.97 8.46 9.78
CA THR A 85 20.05 8.88 8.89
C THR A 85 19.89 8.35 7.47
N GLY A 86 19.06 7.34 7.27
CA GLY A 86 18.82 6.78 5.94
C GLY A 86 17.65 5.83 5.91
N LEU A 87 17.11 5.67 4.71
CA LEU A 87 16.11 4.67 4.33
C LEU A 87 16.67 3.88 3.15
N ILE A 88 16.32 2.61 3.04
CA ILE A 88 16.75 1.72 1.95
C ILE A 88 15.57 0.90 1.44
N ASP A 89 15.76 0.15 0.35
CA ASP A 89 14.78 -0.82 -0.16
C ASP A 89 13.49 -0.19 -0.75
N PHE A 90 13.68 0.75 -1.69
CA PHE A 90 12.60 1.50 -2.35
C PHE A 90 11.96 0.78 -3.55
N GLU A 91 12.27 -0.50 -3.79
CA GLU A 91 11.84 -1.23 -5.01
C GLU A 91 10.32 -1.34 -5.15
N GLN A 92 9.60 -1.39 -4.03
CA GLN A 92 8.12 -1.46 -3.99
C GLN A 92 7.48 -0.09 -3.76
N SER A 93 8.27 0.99 -3.77
CA SER A 93 7.75 2.33 -3.53
C SER A 93 6.82 2.79 -4.65
N MET A 94 5.73 3.44 -4.27
CA MET A 94 4.69 3.86 -5.21
C MET A 94 4.05 5.19 -4.80
N TRP A 95 3.43 5.86 -5.77
CA TRP A 95 2.53 6.96 -5.47
C TRP A 95 1.14 6.38 -5.15
N ALA A 96 0.73 6.43 -3.89
CA ALA A 96 -0.47 5.73 -3.39
C ALA A 96 -1.21 6.55 -2.34
N ASP A 97 -2.31 5.99 -1.81
CA ASP A 97 -2.90 6.46 -0.57
C ASP A 97 -1.88 6.30 0.57
N ILE A 98 -1.71 7.34 1.39
CA ILE A 98 -0.78 7.35 2.52
C ILE A 98 -1.07 6.22 3.53
N LEU A 99 -2.32 5.76 3.60
CA LEU A 99 -2.75 4.66 4.46
C LEU A 99 -2.16 3.30 4.05
N MET A 100 -1.56 3.18 2.87
CA MET A 100 -0.88 1.95 2.46
C MET A 100 0.47 1.72 3.13
N GLU A 101 1.02 2.72 3.84
CA GLU A 101 2.31 2.56 4.52
C GLU A 101 2.26 1.48 5.61
N THR A 102 3.37 0.75 5.78
CA THR A 102 3.46 -0.39 6.71
C THR A 102 2.98 -0.06 8.13
N GLY A 103 3.26 1.15 8.62
CA GLY A 103 2.86 1.58 9.96
C GLY A 103 1.35 1.63 10.17
N PHE A 104 0.58 1.94 9.13
CA PHE A 104 -0.89 1.93 9.20
C PHE A 104 -1.45 0.50 9.11
N ARG A 105 -0.77 -0.43 8.42
CA ARG A 105 -1.22 -1.82 8.28
C ARG A 105 -0.90 -2.71 9.50
N THR A 106 0.19 -2.44 10.21
CA THR A 106 0.75 -3.34 11.25
C THR A 106 0.35 -3.00 12.69
N SER A 107 -0.63 -2.11 12.89
CA SER A 107 -1.13 -1.71 14.22
C SER A 107 -0.09 -1.04 15.15
N GLN A 108 1.09 -0.65 14.65
CA GLN A 108 2.11 0.09 15.43
C GLN A 108 1.83 1.60 15.54
N GLN A 109 0.56 1.96 15.65
CA GLN A 109 0.05 3.33 15.54
C GLN A 109 0.01 4.03 16.91
N ASN A 110 1.12 3.97 17.64
CA ASN A 110 1.19 4.62 18.95
C ASN A 110 1.14 6.16 18.82
N ALA A 111 0.98 6.87 19.94
CA ALA A 111 0.86 8.33 19.92
C ALA A 111 2.07 9.04 19.31
N ALA A 112 3.28 8.46 19.38
CA ALA A 112 4.45 9.04 18.73
C ALA A 112 4.41 8.87 17.20
N PHE A 113 3.95 7.72 16.71
CA PHE A 113 3.72 7.48 15.29
C PHE A 113 2.71 8.49 14.71
N LEU A 114 1.54 8.63 15.34
CA LEU A 114 0.50 9.56 14.89
C LEU A 114 1.02 11.01 14.88
N ARG A 115 1.71 11.44 15.94
CA ARG A 115 2.35 12.76 15.99
C ARG A 115 3.35 12.98 14.85
N GLY A 116 4.12 11.95 14.49
CA GLY A 116 5.05 11.98 13.35
C GLY A 116 4.35 12.24 12.01
N TYR A 117 3.11 11.78 11.86
CA TYR A 117 2.25 12.04 10.70
C TYR A 117 1.38 13.30 10.83
N GLY A 118 1.57 14.11 11.89
CA GLY A 118 0.77 15.29 12.17
C GLY A 118 -0.66 14.97 12.61
N GLN A 119 -0.92 13.75 13.07
CA GLN A 119 -2.22 13.28 13.53
C GLN A 119 -2.25 13.18 15.06
N VAL A 120 -3.41 13.44 15.65
CA VAL A 120 -3.64 13.33 17.12
C VAL A 120 -4.52 12.14 17.49
N THR A 121 -5.29 11.63 16.54
CA THR A 121 -6.17 10.47 16.67
C THR A 121 -6.02 9.57 15.46
N PHE A 122 -6.47 8.32 15.59
CA PHE A 122 -6.48 7.40 14.46
C PHE A 122 -7.41 7.93 13.35
N TYR A 123 -6.93 7.87 12.11
CA TYR A 123 -7.74 8.14 10.93
C TYR A 123 -8.45 6.85 10.52
N GLN A 124 -9.67 6.66 11.03
CA GLN A 124 -10.48 5.46 10.77
C GLN A 124 -11.28 5.68 9.48
N ARG A 125 -10.67 5.42 8.32
CA ARG A 125 -11.44 5.29 7.07
C ARG A 125 -12.01 3.89 7.04
N GLY A 126 -13.34 3.77 7.17
CA GLY A 126 -14.12 2.53 7.23
C GLY A 126 -13.33 1.22 7.37
N ALA A 127 -13.32 0.65 8.58
CA ALA A 127 -12.50 -0.47 9.07
C ALA A 127 -12.43 -1.77 8.21
N GLY A 128 -13.06 -1.84 7.03
CA GLY A 128 -13.03 -2.99 6.12
C GLY A 128 -11.97 -2.92 5.01
N VAL A 129 -11.46 -1.74 4.64
CA VAL A 129 -10.67 -1.59 3.39
C VAL A 129 -9.17 -1.80 3.57
N ASP A 130 -8.64 -1.41 4.73
CA ASP A 130 -7.22 -1.60 5.08
C ASP A 130 -6.83 -3.09 5.09
N SER A 131 -7.77 -3.97 5.45
CA SER A 131 -7.59 -5.42 5.41
C SER A 131 -7.62 -5.98 3.99
N ALA A 132 -8.48 -5.45 3.12
CA ALA A 132 -8.69 -6.01 1.78
C ALA A 132 -7.51 -5.70 0.85
N ILE A 133 -7.00 -4.46 0.82
CA ILE A 133 -5.84 -4.13 -0.02
C ILE A 133 -4.55 -4.69 0.61
N GLY A 134 -4.42 -4.61 1.94
CA GLY A 134 -3.27 -5.16 2.66
C GLY A 134 -3.10 -6.67 2.46
N CYS A 135 -4.19 -7.45 2.46
CA CYS A 135 -4.13 -8.89 2.23
C CYS A 135 -3.85 -9.29 0.78
N LEU A 136 -4.07 -8.41 -0.21
CA LEU A 136 -3.85 -8.75 -1.62
C LEU A 136 -2.40 -8.62 -2.08
N PHE A 137 -1.63 -7.81 -1.39
CA PHE A 137 -0.23 -7.54 -1.73
C PHE A 137 0.74 -8.05 -0.65
N VAL A 138 0.24 -8.71 0.40
CA VAL A 138 1.05 -9.39 1.42
C VAL A 138 0.87 -10.90 1.27
N SER A 139 1.67 -11.50 0.39
CA SER A 139 2.15 -12.87 0.57
C SER A 139 3.58 -12.77 1.07
N SER A 140 3.75 -12.47 2.34
CA SER A 140 4.97 -12.84 3.05
C SER A 140 4.57 -13.53 4.34
N GLU A 141 4.70 -14.86 4.33
CA GLU A 141 4.72 -15.59 5.60
C GLU A 141 5.81 -14.97 6.48
N PRO A 142 5.55 -14.76 7.78
CA PRO A 142 6.62 -14.43 8.70
C PRO A 142 7.60 -15.61 8.69
N LEU A 143 8.84 -15.37 8.27
CA LEU A 143 9.96 -16.26 8.55
C LEU A 143 9.95 -16.52 10.06
N ARG A 144 9.54 -17.72 10.44
CA ARG A 144 9.72 -18.24 11.79
C ARG A 144 11.23 -18.37 11.99
N VAL A 145 11.80 -17.46 12.79
CA VAL A 145 13.13 -17.62 13.38
C VAL A 145 13.02 -18.59 14.54
#